data_AF-A0A2G8JAU0-F1
#
_entry.id   AF-A0A2G8JAU0-F1
#
_cell.length_a   1.000
_cell.length_b   1.000
_cell.length_c   1.000
_cell.angle_alpha   90.00
_cell.angle_beta   90.00
_cell.angle_gamma   90.00
#
_symmetry.space_group_name_H-M   'P 1'
#
loop_
_entity.id
_entity.type
_entity.pdbx_description
1 polymer ?
#
loop_
_entity_poly.entity_id
_entity_poly.type
_entity_poly.pdbx_seq_one_letter_code
_entity_poly.pdbx_strand_id
1 'polypeptide(L)'
;MEALDCLSRKYISKLEDGVELCKQQMMGVVNQVQTLLDMKKVVSAGPFLYAFIPDGTPDSKFFSRPNCLMLLGRFLLEAYVKLVYIVTVIVLHFFLCNTTDEDPATSHWSSPPPSIPADGTSLVVGIPPLPELEQASRNFFGKAFEQAASKTGSRTLHDHFEPS
;
A
#
# COMPACT_ATOMS: atom_id res chain seq x y z
N MET A 1 16.90 -13.05 -3.08
CA MET A 1 18.33 -13.25 -2.76
C MET A 1 19.15 -12.01 -3.14
N GLU A 2 18.87 -11.36 -4.28
CA GLU A 2 19.60 -10.17 -4.76
C GLU A 2 19.62 -8.97 -3.80
N ALA A 3 18.52 -8.70 -3.08
CA ALA A 3 18.48 -7.64 -2.08
C ALA A 3 19.41 -7.88 -0.87
N LEU A 4 19.77 -9.15 -0.59
CA LEU A 4 20.76 -9.46 0.45
C LEU A 4 22.18 -9.28 -0.08
N ASP A 5 22.41 -9.62 -1.36
CA ASP A 5 23.71 -9.51 -2.01
C ASP A 5 24.22 -8.07 -2.06
N CYS A 6 23.32 -7.08 -2.20
CA CYS A 6 23.72 -5.67 -2.32
C CYS A 6 24.36 -5.09 -1.04
N LEU A 7 24.26 -5.78 0.10
CA LEU A 7 24.98 -5.42 1.33
C LEU A 7 26.47 -5.77 1.26
N SER A 8 26.86 -6.67 0.37
CA SER A 8 28.26 -7.01 0.14
C SER A 8 28.92 -5.98 -0.76
N ARG A 9 30.08 -5.48 -0.34
CA ARG A 9 30.92 -4.56 -1.14
C ARG A 9 31.30 -5.14 -2.52
N LYS A 10 31.20 -6.46 -2.69
CA LYS A 10 31.45 -7.14 -3.97
C LYS A 10 30.40 -6.84 -5.03
N TYR A 11 29.20 -6.41 -4.64
CA TYR A 11 28.05 -6.22 -5.53
C TYR A 11 27.51 -4.80 -5.45
N ILE A 12 28.40 -3.80 -5.48
CA ILE A 12 28.03 -2.37 -5.40
C ILE A 12 27.13 -1.93 -6.56
N SER A 13 27.29 -2.50 -7.76
CA SER A 13 26.41 -2.22 -8.90
C SER A 13 24.94 -2.56 -8.60
N LYS A 14 24.68 -3.67 -7.89
CA LYS A 14 23.31 -4.03 -7.47
C LYS A 14 22.71 -3.00 -6.50
N LEU A 15 23.55 -2.38 -5.65
CA LEU A 15 23.12 -1.30 -4.78
C LEU A 15 22.80 -0.05 -5.59
N GLU A 16 23.63 0.32 -6.55
CA GLU A 16 23.41 1.47 -7.44
C GLU A 16 22.13 1.31 -8.27
N ASP A 17 21.91 0.13 -8.85
CA ASP A 17 20.67 -0.21 -9.54
C ASP A 17 19.45 -0.12 -8.60
N GLY A 18 19.58 -0.62 -7.37
CA GLY A 18 18.56 -0.51 -6.34
C GLY A 18 18.23 0.94 -5.96
N VAL A 19 19.23 1.82 -5.93
CA VAL A 19 19.02 3.26 -5.71
C VAL A 19 18.22 3.88 -6.85
N GLU A 20 18.51 3.52 -8.10
CA GLU A 20 17.76 4.04 -9.24
C GLU A 20 16.29 3.55 -9.24
N LEU A 21 16.07 2.27 -8.94
CA LEU A 21 14.73 1.72 -8.74
C LEU A 21 13.98 2.42 -7.61
N CYS A 22 14.66 2.73 -6.50
CA CYS A 22 14.08 3.46 -5.38
C CYS A 22 13.60 4.85 -5.77
N LYS A 23 14.37 5.60 -6.58
CA LYS A 23 13.96 6.91 -7.09
C LYS A 23 12.69 6.81 -7.92
N GLN A 24 12.60 5.84 -8.83
CA GLN A 24 11.41 5.61 -9.64
C GLN A 24 10.19 5.30 -8.77
N GLN A 25 10.37 4.43 -7.77
CA GLN A 25 9.32 4.09 -6.82
C GLN A 25 8.86 5.32 -6.00
N MET A 26 9.79 6.15 -5.52
CA MET A 26 9.48 7.37 -4.77
C MET A 26 8.77 8.40 -5.64
N MET A 27 9.17 8.58 -6.90
CA MET A 27 8.46 9.45 -7.85
C MET A 27 7.02 8.96 -8.07
N GLY A 28 6.83 7.67 -8.29
CA GLY A 28 5.49 7.07 -8.41
C GLY A 28 4.63 7.34 -7.18
N VAL A 29 5.18 7.17 -5.97
CA VAL A 29 4.49 7.49 -4.71
C VAL A 29 4.06 8.96 -4.66
N VAL A 30 4.97 9.90 -4.91
CA VAL A 30 4.67 11.34 -4.84
C VAL A 30 3.63 11.76 -5.88
N ASN A 31 3.76 11.27 -7.12
CA ASN A 31 2.79 11.53 -8.18
C ASN A 31 1.40 11.01 -7.83
N GLN A 32 1.34 9.84 -7.19
CA GLN A 32 0.07 9.25 -6.77
C GLN A 32 -0.56 10.00 -5.58
N VAL A 33 0.25 10.46 -4.62
CA VAL A 33 -0.24 11.36 -3.55
C VAL A 33 -0.88 12.61 -4.15
N GLN A 34 -0.19 13.28 -5.07
CA GLN A 34 -0.72 14.47 -5.75
C GLN A 34 -2.05 14.17 -6.44
N THR A 35 -2.09 13.11 -7.24
CA THR A 35 -3.31 12.67 -7.94
C THR A 35 -4.48 12.43 -6.99
N LEU A 36 -4.26 11.72 -5.88
CA LEU A 36 -5.31 11.44 -4.90
C LEU A 36 -5.83 12.71 -4.21
N LEU A 37 -4.96 13.69 -3.96
CA LEU A 37 -5.32 14.96 -3.35
C LEU A 37 -6.06 15.89 -4.34
N ASP A 38 -5.52 16.06 -5.54
CA ASP A 38 -6.09 16.92 -6.58
C ASP A 38 -7.47 16.45 -7.00
N MET A 39 -7.65 15.12 -7.11
CA MET A 39 -8.93 14.49 -7.43
C MET A 39 -9.85 14.32 -6.22
N LYS A 40 -9.46 14.81 -5.02
CA LYS A 40 -10.22 14.72 -3.76
C LYS A 40 -10.69 13.30 -3.45
N LYS A 41 -9.81 12.31 -3.61
CA LYS A 41 -10.09 10.88 -3.43
C LYS A 41 -9.99 10.42 -1.99
N VAL A 42 -9.57 11.28 -1.07
CA VAL A 42 -9.61 11.04 0.38
C VAL A 42 -10.99 11.40 0.92
N VAL A 43 -11.70 10.43 1.49
CA VAL A 43 -13.08 10.56 1.96
C VAL A 43 -13.18 10.22 3.45
N SER A 44 -14.01 10.94 4.19
CA SER A 44 -14.30 10.60 5.60
C SER A 44 -15.43 9.57 5.71
N ALA A 45 -15.19 8.48 6.44
CA ALA A 45 -16.17 7.46 6.78
C ALA A 45 -16.66 7.55 8.24
N GLY A 46 -16.50 8.71 8.88
CA GLY A 46 -16.81 8.92 10.30
C GLY A 46 -15.53 8.85 11.15
N PRO A 47 -15.21 7.71 11.81
CA PRO A 47 -14.06 7.63 12.72
C PRO A 47 -12.71 7.49 11.99
N PHE A 48 -12.71 7.30 10.67
CA PHE A 48 -11.50 7.21 9.86
C PHE A 48 -11.73 7.80 8.47
N LEU A 49 -10.64 8.19 7.82
CA LEU A 49 -10.59 8.58 6.42
C LEU A 49 -10.26 7.35 5.57
N TYR A 50 -10.63 7.34 4.30
CA TYR A 50 -10.19 6.33 3.36
C TYR A 50 -9.93 6.88 1.96
N ALA A 51 -9.08 6.19 1.21
CA ALA A 51 -8.82 6.44 -0.20
C ALA A 51 -8.76 5.12 -0.94
N PHE A 52 -9.16 5.13 -2.22
CA PHE A 52 -9.09 4.00 -3.12
C PHE A 52 -8.12 4.27 -4.26
N ILE A 53 -7.36 3.26 -4.64
CA ILE A 53 -6.54 3.29 -5.86
C ILE A 53 -7.14 2.29 -6.84
N PRO A 54 -7.64 2.76 -8.00
CA PRO A 54 -8.25 1.89 -9.00
C PRO A 54 -7.17 1.17 -9.82
N ASP A 55 -7.58 0.08 -10.46
CA ASP A 55 -6.75 -0.60 -11.46
C ASP A 55 -6.54 0.28 -12.67
N GLY A 56 -5.39 0.12 -13.32
CA GLY A 56 -4.95 1.01 -14.39
C GLY A 56 -4.34 2.33 -13.91
N THR A 57 -4.20 2.55 -12.60
CA THR A 57 -3.41 3.67 -12.08
C THR A 57 -1.96 3.54 -12.57
N PRO A 58 -1.31 4.64 -13.01
CA PRO A 58 0.12 4.63 -13.34
C PRO A 58 0.94 4.02 -12.20
N ASP A 59 1.93 3.20 -12.54
CA ASP A 59 2.79 2.53 -11.56
C ASP A 59 2.06 1.60 -10.56
N SER A 60 0.86 1.12 -10.91
CA SER A 60 0.06 0.16 -10.11
C SER A 60 0.88 -1.00 -9.55
N LYS A 61 1.84 -1.52 -10.33
CA LYS A 61 2.79 -2.57 -9.95
C LYS A 61 3.55 -2.30 -8.64
N PHE A 62 3.83 -1.03 -8.32
CA PHE A 62 4.48 -0.69 -7.05
C PHE A 62 3.51 -0.85 -5.90
N PHE A 63 2.27 -0.36 -6.07
CA PHE A 63 1.24 -0.36 -5.03
C PHE A 63 0.58 -1.72 -4.78
N SER A 64 0.77 -2.68 -5.69
CA SER A 64 0.40 -4.09 -5.47
C SER A 64 1.19 -4.78 -4.33
N ARG A 65 2.20 -4.13 -3.75
CA ARG A 65 2.98 -4.64 -2.62
C ARG A 65 2.67 -3.87 -1.32
N PRO A 66 2.49 -4.56 -0.18
CA PRO A 66 2.08 -3.94 1.09
C PRO A 66 3.03 -2.83 1.54
N ASN A 67 4.35 -3.04 1.47
CA ASN A 67 5.35 -2.04 1.88
C ASN A 67 5.24 -0.72 1.10
N CYS A 68 5.04 -0.79 -0.22
CA CYS A 68 4.93 0.39 -1.06
C CYS A 68 3.59 1.10 -0.85
N LEU A 69 2.53 0.31 -0.65
CA LEU A 69 1.21 0.83 -0.37
C LEU A 69 1.14 1.52 1.00
N MET A 70 1.77 0.93 2.01
CA MET A 70 1.96 1.54 3.33
C MET A 70 2.71 2.87 3.23
N LEU A 71 3.80 2.90 2.44
CA LEU A 71 4.58 4.11 2.22
C LEU A 71 3.74 5.21 1.55
N LEU A 72 2.99 4.87 0.49
CA LEU A 72 2.06 5.79 -0.15
C LEU A 72 1.02 6.31 0.85
N GLY A 73 0.45 5.41 1.64
CA GLY A 73 -0.53 5.76 2.63
C GLY A 73 -0.03 6.71 3.70
N ARG A 74 1.22 6.50 4.15
CA ARG A 74 1.89 7.38 5.10
C ARG A 74 2.09 8.79 4.51
N PHE A 75 2.63 8.90 3.31
CA PHE A 75 2.84 10.20 2.67
C PHE A 75 1.51 10.92 2.35
N LEU A 76 0.49 10.18 1.94
CA LEU A 76 -0.84 10.74 1.71
C LEU A 76 -1.42 11.33 3.00
N LEU A 77 -1.30 10.63 4.12
CA LEU A 77 -1.73 11.11 5.44
C LEU A 77 -1.00 12.38 5.85
N GLU A 78 0.33 12.39 5.72
CA GLU A 78 1.13 13.56 6.04
C GLU A 78 0.78 14.78 5.18
N ALA A 79 0.55 14.58 3.88
CA ALA A 79 0.18 15.66 2.97
C ALA A 79 -1.25 16.16 3.22
N TYR A 80 -2.22 15.24 3.42
CA TYR A 80 -3.63 15.58 3.61
C TYR A 80 -3.86 16.38 4.89
N VAL A 81 -3.24 15.97 6.01
CA VAL A 81 -3.36 16.69 7.30
C VAL A 81 -2.86 18.13 7.18
N LYS A 82 -1.76 18.35 6.45
CA LYS A 82 -1.20 19.69 6.21
C LYS A 82 -2.10 20.58 5.34
N LEU A 83 -2.88 19.99 4.43
CA LEU A 83 -3.80 20.72 3.55
C LEU A 83 -5.11 21.11 4.23
N VAL A 84 -5.68 20.20 5.02
CA VAL A 84 -7.05 20.34 5.52
C VAL A 84 -7.09 20.88 6.96
N TYR A 85 -5.97 20.91 7.69
CA TYR A 85 -5.89 21.38 9.08
C TYR A 85 -6.93 20.72 10.02
N ILE A 86 -7.30 19.46 9.74
CA ILE A 86 -8.23 18.65 10.53
C ILE A 86 -7.48 17.41 11.07
N VAL A 87 -7.63 17.15 12.37
CA VAL A 87 -6.97 16.04 13.08
C VAL A 87 -7.84 14.80 13.00
N THR A 88 -7.56 13.85 12.09
CA THR A 88 -8.18 12.51 12.12
C THR A 88 -7.41 11.47 11.30
N VAL A 89 -7.56 10.20 11.66
CA VAL A 89 -6.86 8.98 11.17
C VAL A 89 -7.18 8.67 9.70
N ILE A 90 -6.24 8.16 8.89
CA ILE A 90 -6.50 7.61 7.54
C ILE A 90 -6.30 6.09 7.47
N VAL A 91 -7.30 5.39 6.96
CA VAL A 91 -7.27 3.99 6.50
C VAL A 91 -7.19 3.96 4.97
N LEU A 92 -6.04 3.64 4.40
CA LEU A 92 -5.99 3.46 2.94
C LEU A 92 -6.51 2.10 2.53
N HIS A 93 -7.48 2.10 1.62
CA HIS A 93 -7.98 0.90 0.99
C HIS A 93 -7.38 0.81 -0.41
N PHE A 94 -6.52 -0.17 -0.66
CA PHE A 94 -6.09 -0.44 -2.03
C PHE A 94 -6.90 -1.60 -2.59
N PHE A 95 -7.59 -1.35 -3.69
CA PHE A 95 -8.19 -2.44 -4.45
C PHE A 95 -7.07 -2.99 -5.35
N LEU A 96 -6.69 -4.26 -5.19
CA LEU A 96 -6.11 -4.99 -6.32
C LEU A 96 -7.30 -5.57 -7.08
N CYS A 97 -7.49 -5.17 -8.33
CA CYS A 97 -8.07 -6.04 -9.34
C CYS A 97 -7.01 -6.19 -10.42
N ASN A 98 -6.26 -7.29 -10.36
CA ASN A 98 -5.65 -7.77 -11.59
C ASN A 98 -6.81 -8.29 -12.45
N THR A 99 -7.33 -7.45 -13.35
CA THR A 99 -8.00 -7.95 -14.54
C THR A 99 -6.93 -8.62 -15.39
N THR A 100 -6.78 -9.94 -15.19
CA THR A 100 -5.97 -10.76 -16.09
C THR A 100 -6.78 -11.03 -17.35
N ASP A 101 -6.84 -10.04 -18.24
CA ASP A 101 -7.07 -10.28 -19.68
C ASP A 101 -5.73 -10.42 -20.42
N GLU A 102 -4.66 -10.85 -19.73
CA GLU A 102 -3.39 -11.21 -20.35
C GLU A 102 -3.35 -12.73 -20.49
N ASP A 103 -3.33 -13.18 -21.75
CA ASP A 103 -3.24 -14.58 -22.18
C ASP A 103 -2.21 -15.35 -21.32
N PRO A 104 -2.58 -16.50 -20.72
CA PRO A 104 -1.71 -17.27 -19.82
C PRO A 104 -0.45 -17.84 -20.49
N ALA A 105 -0.27 -17.62 -21.80
CA ALA A 105 0.86 -18.12 -22.58
C ALA A 105 2.05 -17.13 -22.67
N THR A 106 1.89 -15.85 -22.32
CA THR A 106 2.88 -14.81 -22.68
C THR A 106 3.60 -14.11 -21.52
N SER A 107 3.20 -14.31 -20.26
CA SER A 107 3.94 -13.72 -19.14
C SER A 107 5.09 -14.62 -18.68
N HIS A 108 6.28 -14.34 -19.19
CA HIS A 108 7.53 -15.04 -18.86
C HIS A 108 8.09 -14.65 -17.46
N TRP A 109 7.21 -14.38 -16.50
CA TRP A 109 7.54 -14.29 -15.07
C TRP A 109 6.73 -15.32 -14.31
N SER A 110 7.41 -16.43 -14.03
CA SER A 110 6.92 -17.58 -13.28
C SER A 110 6.23 -17.16 -11.99
N SER A 111 4.93 -17.45 -11.94
CA SER A 111 4.09 -17.62 -10.75
C SER A 111 3.85 -16.38 -9.87
N PRO A 112 2.59 -15.97 -9.64
CA PRO A 112 2.27 -15.06 -8.54
C PRO A 112 2.75 -15.68 -7.21
N PRO A 113 3.20 -14.86 -6.23
CA PRO A 113 3.57 -15.38 -4.91
C PRO A 113 2.39 -16.16 -4.33
N PRO A 114 2.64 -17.30 -3.65
CA PRO A 114 1.60 -18.26 -3.23
C PRO A 114 0.54 -17.72 -2.26
N SER A 115 0.65 -16.46 -1.84
CA SER A 115 -0.26 -15.75 -0.94
C SER A 115 -1.30 -14.86 -1.62
N ILE A 116 -1.22 -14.61 -2.93
CA ILE A 116 -2.18 -13.73 -3.63
C ILE A 116 -3.10 -14.59 -4.50
N PRO A 117 -4.39 -14.77 -4.15
CA PRO A 117 -5.34 -15.45 -5.02
C PRO A 117 -5.44 -14.66 -6.32
N ALA A 118 -5.18 -15.34 -7.44
CA ALA A 118 -5.60 -14.87 -8.74
C ALA A 118 -7.15 -14.78 -8.71
N ASP A 119 -7.65 -13.60 -9.03
CA ASP A 119 -9.06 -13.19 -9.15
C ASP A 119 -9.75 -12.68 -7.87
N GLY A 120 -10.15 -11.39 -7.90
CA GLY A 120 -11.13 -10.79 -6.98
C GLY A 120 -10.68 -10.45 -5.55
N THR A 121 -9.37 -10.30 -5.30
CA THR A 121 -8.84 -10.01 -3.94
C THR A 121 -8.19 -8.64 -3.85
N SER A 122 -8.51 -7.87 -2.81
CA SER A 122 -7.98 -6.52 -2.56
C SER A 122 -6.96 -6.48 -1.42
N LEU A 123 -5.99 -5.57 -1.49
CA LEU A 123 -4.99 -5.36 -0.44
C LEU A 123 -5.37 -4.16 0.43
N VAL A 124 -5.74 -4.40 1.69
CA VAL A 124 -6.11 -3.30 2.59
C VAL A 124 -4.98 -3.05 3.59
N VAL A 125 -4.63 -1.79 3.83
CA VAL A 125 -3.61 -1.40 4.82
C VAL A 125 -4.14 -0.33 5.78
N GLY A 126 -3.90 -0.53 7.07
CA GLY A 126 -4.27 0.40 8.12
C GLY A 126 -3.11 1.31 8.49
N ILE A 127 -3.16 2.59 8.09
CA ILE A 127 -2.12 3.56 8.43
C ILE A 127 -2.44 4.21 9.78
N PRO A 128 -1.57 4.07 10.79
CA PRO A 128 -1.82 4.68 12.08
C PRO A 128 -1.76 6.22 11.99
N PRO A 129 -2.36 6.93 12.94
CA PRO A 129 -2.22 8.38 13.05
C PRO A 129 -0.76 8.85 13.06
N LEU A 130 -0.54 10.11 12.70
CA LEU A 130 0.79 10.70 12.80
C LEU A 130 1.22 10.78 14.29
N PRO A 131 2.46 10.40 14.66
CA PRO A 131 2.93 10.40 16.05
C PRO A 131 2.83 11.76 16.73
N GLU A 132 2.89 12.85 15.95
CA GLU A 132 2.72 14.22 16.45
C GLU A 132 1.28 14.51 16.90
N LEU A 133 0.31 13.68 16.52
CA LEU A 133 -1.12 13.86 16.81
C LEU A 133 -1.61 12.97 17.97
N GLU A 134 -0.95 11.84 18.25
CA GLU A 134 -1.31 10.94 19.36
C GLU A 134 -0.07 10.37 20.07
N GLN A 135 -0.05 10.43 21.40
CA GLN A 135 1.01 9.82 22.24
C GLN A 135 1.02 8.27 22.20
N ALA A 136 -0.03 7.65 21.65
CA ALA A 136 -0.18 6.20 21.58
C ALA A 136 0.32 5.67 20.24
N SER A 137 1.51 5.07 20.24
CA SER A 137 2.16 4.50 19.05
C SER A 137 1.57 3.17 18.55
N ARG A 138 0.36 2.78 19.00
CA ARG A 138 -0.17 1.42 18.76
C ARG A 138 -1.17 1.40 17.61
N ASN A 139 -0.84 0.61 16.60
CA ASN A 139 -1.76 0.29 15.51
C ASN A 139 -2.83 -0.71 15.98
N PHE A 140 -4.11 -0.33 15.89
CA PHE A 140 -5.26 -1.18 16.24
C PHE A 140 -5.96 -1.79 15.02
N PHE A 141 -5.51 -1.49 13.80
CA PHE A 141 -6.19 -1.89 12.58
C PHE A 141 -6.25 -3.40 12.37
N GLY A 142 -5.23 -4.15 12.78
CA GLY A 142 -5.27 -5.61 12.65
C GLY A 142 -6.47 -6.25 13.35
N LYS A 143 -6.67 -5.93 14.64
CA LYS A 143 -7.84 -6.40 15.39
C LYS A 143 -9.15 -5.80 14.88
N ALA A 144 -9.13 -4.55 14.42
CA ALA A 144 -10.32 -3.90 13.87
C ALA A 144 -10.79 -4.59 12.57
N PHE A 145 -9.85 -4.94 11.68
CA PHE A 145 -10.13 -5.68 10.45
C PHE A 145 -10.62 -7.10 10.74
N GLU A 146 -9.98 -7.82 11.67
CA GLU A 146 -10.45 -9.14 12.12
C GLU A 146 -11.87 -9.09 12.68
N GLN A 147 -12.16 -8.11 13.54
CA GLN A 147 -13.47 -7.95 14.14
C GLN A 147 -14.53 -7.57 13.09
N ALA A 148 -14.19 -6.72 12.13
CA ALA A 148 -15.07 -6.38 11.01
C ALA A 148 -15.39 -7.62 10.18
N ALA A 149 -14.38 -8.39 9.78
CA ALA A 149 -14.54 -9.61 9.00
C ALA A 149 -15.39 -10.66 9.72
N SER A 150 -15.18 -10.85 11.03
CA SER A 150 -15.98 -11.76 11.85
C SER A 150 -17.46 -11.36 11.92
N LYS A 151 -17.74 -10.05 12.01
CA LYS A 151 -19.13 -9.54 12.07
C LYS A 151 -19.86 -9.59 10.73
N THR A 152 -19.15 -9.40 9.62
CA THR A 152 -19.75 -9.37 8.28
C THR A 152 -19.70 -10.71 7.56
N GLY A 153 -18.95 -11.69 8.09
CA GLY A 153 -18.68 -12.95 7.39
C GLY A 153 -17.77 -12.77 6.17
N SER A 154 -16.99 -11.69 6.11
CA SER A 154 -16.08 -11.41 4.99
C SER A 154 -14.91 -12.39 4.98
N ARG A 155 -14.48 -12.80 3.77
CA ARG A 155 -13.26 -13.59 3.59
C ARG A 155 -12.05 -12.66 3.65
N THR A 156 -11.20 -12.81 4.66
CA THR A 156 -9.95 -12.06 4.81
C THR A 156 -8.75 -12.99 4.98
N LEU A 157 -7.57 -12.49 4.60
CA LEU A 157 -6.27 -13.13 4.81
C LEU A 157 -5.40 -12.16 5.60
N HIS A 158 -4.83 -12.62 6.71
CA HIS A 158 -3.94 -11.86 7.59
C HIS A 158 -2.60 -12.61 7.70
N ASP A 159 -1.97 -12.85 6.55
CA ASP A 159 -0.74 -13.63 6.41
C ASP A 159 0.53 -12.76 6.41
N HIS A 160 0.38 -11.44 6.47
CA HIS A 160 1.48 -10.50 6.62
C HIS A 160 1.95 -10.43 8.08
N PHE A 161 3.27 -10.36 8.30
CA PHE A 161 3.86 -10.27 9.64
C PHE A 161 3.44 -9.00 10.39
N GLU A 162 3.30 -7.89 9.66
CA GLU A 162 2.65 -6.70 10.22
C GLU A 162 1.13 -6.87 10.14
N PRO A 163 0.42 -6.71 11.27
CA PRO A 163 -1.00 -7.04 11.36
C PRO A 163 -1.92 -6.01 10.67
N SER A 164 -1.39 -4.93 10.09
CA SER A 164 -2.12 -3.75 9.63
C SER A 164 -1.48 -3.13 8.40
#